data_AF-A0A7C2M793-F1
#
_entry.id   AF-A0A7C2M793-F1
#
_cell.length_a   1.000
_cell.length_b   1.000
_cell.length_c   1.000
_cell.angle_alpha   90.00
_cell.angle_beta   90.00
_cell.angle_gamma   90.00
#
_symmetry.space_group_name_H-M   'P 1'
#
loop_
_entity.id
_entity.type
_entity.pdbx_description
1 polymer ?
#
loop_
_entity_poly.entity_id
_entity_poly.type
_entity_poly.pdbx_seq_one_letter_code
_entity_poly.pdbx_strand_id
1 'polypeptide(L)'
;MPLALVMHKIRNKLTPLLSFFKINQQVSFKKILAAALSGVYLHILLDSRSYLDIEPFFPSSYNPFLTTGILAGLDSYIFCIWSFFGAIILYGARLLLIWKNNRK
;
A
#
# COMPACT_ATOMS: atom_id res chain seq x y z
N MET A 1 0.55 6.14 -14.20
CA MET A 1 -0.03 5.45 -15.37
C MET A 1 0.80 4.24 -15.83
N PRO A 2 2.12 4.34 -16.07
CA PRO A 2 2.93 3.19 -16.53
C PRO A 2 2.87 1.99 -15.59
N LEU A 3 2.93 2.22 -14.28
CA LEU A 3 2.85 1.17 -13.25
C LEU A 3 1.55 0.35 -13.36
N ALA A 4 0.40 1.01 -13.56
CA ALA A 4 -0.89 0.32 -13.67
C ALA A 4 -0.95 -0.57 -14.92
N LEU A 5 -0.35 -0.14 -16.04
CA LEU A 5 -0.26 -0.92 -17.27
C LEU A 5 0.64 -2.15 -17.09
N VAL A 6 1.81 -1.97 -16.46
CA VAL A 6 2.73 -3.08 -16.15
C VAL A 6 2.06 -4.09 -15.22
N MET A 7 1.41 -3.61 -14.15
CA MET A 7 0.67 -4.44 -13.20
C MET A 7 -0.48 -5.21 -13.87
N HIS A 8 -1.20 -4.57 -14.80
CA HIS A 8 -2.25 -5.24 -15.56
C HIS A 8 -1.69 -6.37 -16.45
N LYS A 9 -0.53 -6.17 -17.09
CA LYS A 9 0.11 -7.17 -17.96
C LYS A 9 0.70 -8.36 -17.19
N ILE A 10 1.31 -8.12 -16.02
CA ILE A 10 1.92 -9.19 -15.20
C ILE A 10 0.90 -9.93 -14.32
N ARG A 11 -0.32 -9.40 -14.16
CA ARG A 11 -1.41 -9.96 -13.34
C ARG A 11 -1.58 -11.47 -13.50
N ASN A 12 -1.60 -11.96 -14.73
CA ASN A 12 -1.86 -13.37 -15.00
C ASN A 12 -0.75 -14.27 -14.43
N LYS A 13 0.50 -13.77 -14.37
CA LYS A 13 1.62 -14.47 -13.72
C LYS A 13 1.56 -14.42 -12.19
N LEU A 14 0.94 -13.38 -11.61
CA LEU A 14 0.78 -13.23 -10.16
C LEU A 14 -0.44 -13.98 -9.60
N THR A 15 -1.40 -14.34 -10.45
CA THR A 15 -2.61 -15.07 -10.06
C THR A 15 -2.34 -16.37 -9.29
N PRO A 16 -1.42 -17.27 -9.71
CA PRO A 16 -1.11 -18.48 -8.92
C PRO A 16 -0.61 -18.14 -7.52
N LEU A 17 0.29 -17.17 -7.38
CA LEU A 17 0.80 -16.72 -6.08
C LEU A 17 -0.33 -16.15 -5.21
N LEU A 18 -1.18 -15.29 -5.77
CA LEU A 18 -2.33 -14.71 -5.04
C LEU A 18 -3.34 -15.77 -4.61
N SER A 19 -3.54 -16.80 -5.42
CA SER A 19 -4.43 -17.92 -5.11
C SER A 19 -3.89 -18.78 -3.96
N PHE A 20 -2.57 -18.99 -3.89
CA PHE A 20 -1.91 -19.68 -2.80
C PHE A 20 -2.17 -18.99 -1.46
N PHE A 21 -2.07 -17.66 -1.41
CA PHE A 21 -2.41 -16.87 -0.23
C PHE A 21 -3.92 -16.66 -0.02
N LYS A 22 -4.79 -17.24 -0.86
CA LYS A 22 -6.25 -17.01 -0.85
C LYS A 22 -6.66 -15.53 -0.94
N ILE A 23 -5.82 -14.71 -1.57
CA ILE A 23 -6.06 -13.28 -1.83
C ILE A 23 -6.57 -13.09 -3.27
N ASN A 24 -7.13 -14.13 -3.90
CA ASN A 24 -7.69 -13.97 -5.23
C ASN A 24 -8.80 -12.91 -5.20
N GLN A 25 -8.66 -11.88 -6.03
CA GLN A 25 -9.54 -10.72 -6.08
C GLN A 25 -9.98 -10.51 -7.53
N GLN A 26 -11.23 -10.08 -7.72
CA GLN A 26 -11.66 -9.56 -9.01
C GLN A 26 -11.04 -8.18 -9.24
N VAL A 27 -9.82 -8.19 -9.77
CA VAL A 27 -9.05 -7.00 -10.14
C VAL A 27 -9.49 -6.52 -11.51
N SER A 28 -10.10 -5.35 -11.57
CA SER A 28 -10.35 -4.62 -12.82
C SER A 28 -9.25 -3.57 -13.04
N PHE A 29 -9.05 -3.12 -14.27
CA PHE A 29 -8.06 -2.08 -14.58
C PHE A 29 -8.27 -0.81 -13.73
N LYS A 30 -9.53 -0.41 -13.51
CA LYS A 30 -9.87 0.73 -12.64
C LYS A 30 -9.38 0.53 -11.19
N LYS A 31 -9.50 -0.67 -10.64
CA LYS A 31 -9.00 -1.00 -9.28
C LYS A 31 -7.47 -0.97 -9.23
N ILE A 32 -6.80 -1.49 -10.26
CA ILE A 32 -5.33 -1.45 -10.36
C ILE A 32 -4.85 0.00 -10.46
N LEU A 33 -5.50 0.82 -11.27
CA LEU A 33 -5.17 2.23 -11.40
C LEU A 33 -5.39 2.99 -10.09
N ALA A 34 -6.53 2.78 -9.43
CA ALA A 34 -6.82 3.38 -8.13
C ALA A 34 -5.77 2.99 -7.08
N ALA A 35 -5.44 1.70 -6.98
CA ALA A 35 -4.43 1.20 -6.05
C ALA A 35 -3.02 1.75 -6.36
N ALA A 36 -2.64 1.82 -7.64
CA ALA A 36 -1.36 2.37 -8.06
C ALA A 36 -1.25 3.87 -7.74
N LEU A 37 -2.30 4.65 -8.03
CA LEU A 37 -2.33 6.08 -7.71
C LEU A 37 -2.31 6.28 -6.20
N SER A 38 -3.20 5.61 -5.45
CA SER A 38 -3.24 5.75 -4.00
C SER A 38 -1.91 5.33 -3.36
N GLY A 39 -1.30 4.25 -3.82
CA GLY A 39 -0.01 3.77 -3.31
C GLY A 39 1.11 4.78 -3.53
N VAL A 40 1.22 5.34 -4.74
CA VAL A 40 2.24 6.35 -5.05
C VAL A 40 2.04 7.62 -4.23
N TYR A 41 0.81 8.15 -4.17
CA TYR A 41 0.54 9.37 -3.40
C TYR A 41 0.72 9.17 -1.91
N LEU A 42 0.26 8.05 -1.35
CA LEU A 42 0.48 7.73 0.06
C LEU A 42 1.97 7.58 0.35
N HIS A 43 2.74 6.93 -0.52
CA HIS A 43 4.17 6.77 -0.32
C HIS A 43 4.92 8.10 -0.33
N ILE A 44 4.65 8.97 -1.33
CA ILE A 44 5.21 10.33 -1.39
C ILE A 44 4.83 11.12 -0.13
N LEU A 45 3.57 11.04 0.31
CA LEU A 45 3.10 11.74 1.50
C LEU A 45 3.81 11.27 2.77
N LEU A 46 3.98 9.95 2.94
CA LEU A 46 4.70 9.38 4.07
C LEU A 46 6.18 9.81 4.06
N ASP A 47 6.85 9.71 2.90
CA ASP A 47 8.27 10.03 2.77
C ASP A 47 8.56 11.53 2.92
N SER A 48 7.65 12.38 2.43
CA SER A 48 7.77 13.85 2.54
C SER A 48 7.88 14.35 3.99
N ARG A 49 7.44 13.56 4.98
CA ARG A 49 7.58 13.95 6.39
C ARG A 49 9.00 13.80 6.93
N SER A 50 9.77 12.85 6.38
CA SER A 50 11.08 12.44 6.89
C SER A 50 12.25 12.91 6.02
N TYR A 51 11.99 13.14 4.72
CA TYR A 51 13.01 13.42 3.72
C TYR A 51 12.89 14.83 3.16
N LEU A 52 14.02 15.53 3.07
CA LEU A 52 14.11 16.93 2.63
C LEU A 52 14.04 17.07 1.10
N ASP A 53 14.40 16.02 0.37
CA ASP A 53 14.48 15.95 -1.08
C ASP A 53 13.15 15.55 -1.75
N ILE A 54 12.14 15.20 -0.95
CA ILE A 54 10.82 14.82 -1.45
C ILE A 54 9.93 16.06 -1.57
N GLU A 55 9.53 16.35 -2.81
CA GLU A 55 8.67 17.48 -3.17
C GLU A 55 7.24 17.01 -3.48
N PRO A 56 6.30 17.03 -2.51
CA PRO A 56 4.95 16.49 -2.70
C PRO A 56 4.11 17.29 -3.70
N PHE A 57 4.48 18.55 -3.98
CA PHE A 57 3.76 19.48 -4.86
C PHE A 57 4.62 19.97 -6.03
N PHE A 58 5.52 19.12 -6.54
CA PHE A 58 6.37 19.43 -7.71
C PHE A 58 5.56 20.11 -8.84
N PRO A 59 6.04 21.23 -9.42
CA PRO A 59 7.39 21.78 -9.35
C PRO A 59 7.66 22.72 -8.16
N SER A 60 6.71 22.87 -7.23
CA SER A 60 6.96 23.64 -6.01
C SER A 60 7.81 22.81 -5.04
N SER A 61 8.95 23.36 -4.63
CA SER A 61 9.84 22.77 -3.63
C SER A 61 9.32 22.92 -2.19
N TYR A 62 8.16 23.55 -2.01
CA TYR A 62 7.55 23.74 -0.70
C TYR A 62 6.94 22.44 -0.17
N ASN A 63 7.47 21.94 0.94
CA ASN A 63 6.96 20.77 1.64
C ASN A 63 6.38 21.15 3.02
N PRO A 64 5.04 21.27 3.15
CA PRO A 64 4.40 21.63 4.43
C PRO A 64 4.39 20.49 5.46
N PHE A 65 4.68 19.26 5.04
CA PHE A 65 4.63 18.08 5.91
C PHE A 65 5.99 17.75 6.53
N LEU A 66 7.05 18.43 6.09
CA LEU A 66 8.40 18.19 6.58
C LEU A 66 8.45 18.40 8.10
N THR A 67 8.83 17.34 8.81
CA THR A 67 9.11 17.42 10.24
C THR A 67 10.61 17.56 10.45
N THR A 68 11.03 18.57 11.23
CA THR A 68 12.45 18.82 11.54
C THR A 68 12.71 18.56 13.02
N GLY A 69 13.68 17.71 13.35
CA GLY A 69 14.09 17.42 14.73
C GLY A 69 14.49 15.96 14.94
N ILE A 70 14.90 15.61 16.17
CA ILE A 70 15.37 14.25 16.53
C ILE A 70 14.26 13.20 16.40
N LEU A 71 13.00 13.62 16.51
CA LEU A 71 11.82 12.76 16.39
C LEU A 71 11.19 12.79 14.98
N ALA A 72 11.83 13.44 14.01
CA ALA A 72 11.34 13.48 12.63
C ALA A 72 11.22 12.06 12.05
N GLY A 73 10.06 11.74 11.47
CA GLY A 73 9.77 10.43 10.90
C GLY A 73 9.34 9.34 11.89
N LEU A 74 9.44 9.57 13.21
CA LEU A 74 8.97 8.61 14.22
C LEU A 74 7.47 8.28 14.07
N ASP A 75 6.68 9.30 13.70
CA ASP A 75 5.26 9.18 13.40
C ASP A 75 4.98 8.22 12.24
N SER A 76 5.81 8.27 11.20
CA SER A 76 5.73 7.41 10.03
C SER A 76 6.09 5.97 10.38
N TYR A 77 7.12 5.75 11.22
CA TYR A 77 7.44 4.41 11.73
C TYR A 77 6.31 3.82 12.58
N ILE A 78 5.76 4.60 13.52
CA ILE A 78 4.63 4.19 14.35
C ILE A 78 3.45 3.78 13.45
N PHE A 79 3.10 4.64 12.48
CA PHE A 79 2.02 4.36 11.53
C PHE A 79 2.24 3.07 10.75
N CYS A 80 3.46 2.82 10.26
CA CYS A 80 3.82 1.60 9.53
C CYS A 80 3.71 0.35 10.41
N ILE A 81 4.20 0.40 11.64
CA ILE A 81 4.13 -0.73 12.60
C ILE A 81 2.67 -1.06 12.91
N TRP A 82 1.84 -0.07 13.22
CA TRP A 82 0.41 -0.28 13.47
C TRP A 82 -0.33 -0.80 12.25
N SER A 83 -0.02 -0.28 11.07
CA SER A 83 -0.60 -0.76 9.80
C SER A 83 -0.22 -2.22 9.52
N PHE A 84 1.01 -2.62 9.85
CA PHE A 84 1.47 -4.00 9.71
C PHE A 84 0.69 -4.96 10.63
N PHE A 85 0.54 -4.62 11.91
CA PHE A 85 -0.27 -5.42 12.83
C PHE A 85 -1.74 -5.48 12.40
N GLY A 86 -2.31 -4.35 11.97
CA GLY A 86 -3.66 -4.30 11.42
C GLY A 86 -3.84 -5.22 10.22
N ALA A 87 -2.87 -5.23 9.29
CA ALA A 87 -2.88 -6.13 8.14
C ALA A 87 -2.81 -7.61 8.53
N ILE A 88 -1.98 -7.97 9.52
CA ILE A 88 -1.90 -9.35 10.05
C ILE A 88 -3.25 -9.78 10.63
N ILE A 89 -3.88 -8.93 11.45
CA ILE A 89 -5.17 -9.24 12.08
C ILE A 89 -6.26 -9.43 11.02
N LEU A 90 -6.35 -8.52 10.05
CA LEU A 90 -7.33 -8.60 8.96
C LEU A 90 -7.12 -9.84 8.09
N TYR A 91 -5.87 -10.15 7.75
CA TYR A 91 -5.54 -11.33 6.97
C TYR A 91 -5.86 -12.63 7.72
N GLY A 92 -5.51 -12.71 9.01
CA GLY A 92 -5.84 -13.83 9.89
C GLY A 92 -7.35 -14.05 10.00
N ALA A 93 -8.11 -12.99 10.25
CA ALA A 93 -9.57 -13.03 10.31
C ALA A 93 -10.17 -13.54 8.99
N ARG A 94 -9.69 -13.06 7.84
CA ARG A 94 -10.11 -13.54 6.52
C ARG A 94 -9.84 -15.04 6.35
N LEU A 95 -8.66 -15.51 6.76
CA LEU A 95 -8.29 -16.92 6.64
C LEU A 95 -9.19 -17.81 7.53
N LEU A 96 -9.49 -17.36 8.76
CA LEU A 96 -10.41 -18.05 9.67
C LEU A 96 -11.82 -18.14 9.09
N LEU A 97 -12.34 -17.06 8.49
CA LEU A 97 -13.64 -17.04 7.84
C LEU A 97 -13.71 -18.03 6.67
N ILE A 98 -12.68 -18.07 5.82
CA ILE A 98 -12.60 -19.02 4.71
C ILE A 98 -12.50 -20.47 5.23
N TRP A 99 -11.71 -20.70 6.28
CA TRP A 99 -11.59 -22.03 6.88
C TRP A 99 -12.92 -22.52 7.48
N LYS A 100 -13.65 -21.65 8.18
CA LYS A 100 -14.99 -21.97 8.71
C LYS A 100 -15.99 -22.26 7.59
N ASN A 101 -15.95 -21.51 6.48
CA ASN A 101 -16.85 -21.72 5.36
C ASN A 101 -16.57 -23.04 4.61
N ASN A 102 -15.32 -23.50 4.56
CA ASN A 102 -14.97 -24.80 3.96
C ASN A 102 -15.29 -26.02 4.84
N ARG A 103 -15.66 -25.81 6.12
CA ARG A 103 -16.01 -26.87 7.09
C ARG A 103 -17.52 -27.08 7.21
N LYS A 104 -18.34 -26.20 6.61
CA LYS A 104 -19.79 -26.39 6.40
C LYS A 104 -20.01 -27.02 5.04
#